data_AF-A0A813G6Y1-F1
#
_entry.id   AF-A0A813G6Y1-F1
#
_cell.length_a   1.000
_cell.length_b   1.000
_cell.length_c   1.000
_cell.angle_alpha   90.00
_cell.angle_beta   90.00
_cell.angle_gamma   90.00
#
_symmetry.space_group_name_H-M   'P 1'
#
loop_
_entity.id
_entity.type
_entity.pdbx_description
1 polymer ?
#
loop_
_entity_poly.entity_id
_entity_poly.type
_entity_poly.pdbx_seq_one_letter_code
_entity_poly.pdbx_strand_id
1 'polypeptide(L)'
;RQPVYHDISRVPPTNMTIRAVFTRLVVLLIASIARQVDSALPPGYDEELYCSVGRCLRSRASVHPGMVGARKTFHECAPVDGGPESFEPESHPVGWGSKLGEEARTELLTSGYHQSRCADDEIIEASAASRLEEEEELLEHEEYEGRSNTEACVRPGGSKPAVHAAFYLWYGNPEVDGRWIHWNHKVLPHWEPN
;
A
#
# COMPACT_ATOMS: atom_id res chain seq x y z
N ARG A 1 -74.03 -3.99 -29.30
CA ARG A 1 -72.92 -4.35 -28.39
C ARG A 1 -71.90 -3.24 -28.48
N GLN A 2 -71.80 -2.39 -27.45
CA GLN A 2 -70.76 -1.36 -27.36
C GLN A 2 -69.62 -1.86 -26.45
N PRO A 3 -68.36 -1.58 -26.78
CA PRO A 3 -67.23 -1.98 -25.94
C PRO A 3 -67.13 -1.07 -24.71
N VAL A 4 -66.97 -1.70 -23.54
CA VAL A 4 -66.67 -1.03 -22.27
C VAL A 4 -65.17 -0.73 -22.25
N TYR A 5 -64.82 0.55 -22.24
CA TYR A 5 -63.43 1.01 -22.09
C TYR A 5 -63.15 1.20 -20.60
N HIS A 6 -62.20 0.42 -20.06
CA HIS A 6 -61.68 0.63 -18.70
C HIS A 6 -60.58 1.69 -18.74
N ASP A 7 -60.80 2.78 -18.01
CA ASP A 7 -59.86 3.88 -17.85
C ASP A 7 -58.76 3.48 -16.85
N ILE A 8 -57.54 3.28 -17.35
CA ILE A 8 -56.33 2.91 -16.59
C ILE A 8 -55.47 4.17 -16.37
N SER A 9 -56.05 5.25 -15.86
CA SER A 9 -55.34 6.54 -15.72
C SER A 9 -55.35 7.07 -14.28
N ARG A 10 -54.94 6.25 -13.31
CA ARG A 10 -54.60 6.74 -11.95
C ARG A 10 -53.42 5.98 -11.37
N VAL A 11 -52.21 6.31 -11.82
CA VAL A 11 -50.99 6.01 -11.06
C VAL A 11 -50.78 7.18 -10.10
N PRO A 12 -50.80 6.97 -8.76
CA PRO A 12 -50.53 8.04 -7.82
C PRO A 12 -49.09 8.54 -8.00
N PRO A 13 -48.82 9.85 -7.84
CA PRO A 13 -47.48 10.40 -7.95
C PRO A 13 -46.58 9.74 -6.90
N THR A 14 -45.70 8.86 -7.37
CA THR A 14 -44.75 8.15 -6.51
C THR A 14 -43.74 9.15 -5.93
N ASN A 15 -43.55 9.06 -4.61
CA ASN A 15 -42.57 9.71 -3.74
C ASN A 15 -41.13 9.82 -4.32
N MET A 16 -40.92 10.67 -5.33
CA MET A 16 -39.60 10.91 -5.93
C MET A 16 -38.64 11.62 -4.97
N THR A 17 -39.15 12.42 -4.04
CA THR A 17 -38.35 13.20 -3.09
C THR A 17 -37.70 12.34 -2.01
N ILE A 18 -38.41 11.32 -1.50
CA ILE A 18 -37.89 10.47 -0.40
C ILE A 18 -36.73 9.58 -0.89
N ARG A 19 -36.83 9.05 -2.11
CA ARG A 19 -35.76 8.23 -2.71
C ARG A 19 -34.48 9.04 -2.93
N ALA A 20 -34.58 10.26 -3.44
CA ALA A 20 -33.40 11.11 -3.69
C ALA A 20 -32.68 11.51 -2.39
N VAL A 21 -33.43 11.80 -1.32
CA VAL A 21 -32.87 12.13 0.00
C VAL A 21 -32.16 10.93 0.63
N PHE A 22 -32.78 9.75 0.57
CA PHE A 22 -32.19 8.53 1.12
C PHE A 22 -30.88 8.15 0.40
N THR A 23 -30.84 8.23 -0.94
CA THR A 23 -29.62 7.95 -1.71
C THR A 23 -28.49 8.90 -1.35
N ARG A 24 -28.77 10.21 -1.17
CA ARG A 24 -27.75 11.18 -0.75
C ARG A 24 -27.22 10.89 0.66
N LEU A 25 -28.09 10.55 1.60
CA LEU A 25 -27.67 10.18 2.96
C LEU A 25 -26.80 8.92 2.98
N VAL A 26 -27.16 7.90 2.21
CA VAL A 26 -26.38 6.66 2.10
C VAL A 26 -25.01 6.91 1.48
N VAL A 27 -24.92 7.73 0.42
CA VAL A 27 -23.64 8.07 -0.21
C VAL A 27 -22.74 8.86 0.75
N LEU A 28 -23.30 9.82 1.51
CA LEU A 28 -22.55 10.57 2.52
C LEU A 28 -22.07 9.67 3.67
N LEU A 29 -22.89 8.71 4.09
CA LEU A 29 -22.53 7.73 5.11
C LEU A 29 -21.38 6.84 4.64
N ILE A 30 -21.46 6.29 3.42
CA ILE A 30 -20.41 5.44 2.83
C ILE A 30 -19.10 6.24 2.67
N ALA A 31 -19.17 7.48 2.17
CA ALA A 31 -18.00 8.34 2.03
C ALA A 31 -17.36 8.69 3.39
N SER A 32 -18.15 8.80 4.45
CA SER A 32 -17.64 9.01 5.81
C SER A 32 -16.91 7.79 6.36
N ILE A 33 -17.38 6.58 6.04
CA ILE A 33 -16.75 5.33 6.50
C ILE A 33 -15.45 5.06 5.72
N ALA A 34 -15.42 5.36 4.42
CA ALA A 34 -14.23 5.14 3.58
C ALA A 34 -13.01 5.98 4.01
N ARG A 35 -13.21 7.10 4.71
CA ARG A 35 -12.12 7.96 5.19
C ARG A 35 -11.34 7.41 6.39
N GLN A 36 -11.84 6.37 7.05
CA GLN A 36 -11.20 5.79 8.24
C GLN A 36 -10.49 4.47 7.95
N VAL A 37 -10.38 4.09 6.68
CA VAL A 37 -9.56 2.95 6.28
C VAL A 37 -8.13 3.46 6.13
N ASP A 38 -7.49 3.78 7.25
CA ASP A 38 -6.04 3.83 7.29
C ASP A 38 -5.58 2.47 6.77
N SER A 39 -4.87 2.50 5.65
CA SER A 39 -4.36 1.29 5.02
C SER A 39 -3.47 0.63 6.05
N ALA A 40 -3.99 -0.42 6.69
CA ALA A 40 -3.27 -1.20 7.68
C ALA A 40 -2.22 -2.01 6.92
N LEU A 41 -1.19 -1.34 6.46
CA LEU A 41 -0.02 -1.97 5.91
C LEU A 41 0.61 -2.81 7.02
N PRO A 42 1.25 -3.94 6.68
CA PRO A 42 2.00 -4.69 7.65
C PRO A 42 2.99 -3.76 8.37
N PRO A 43 3.23 -3.96 9.68
CA PRO A 43 4.21 -3.17 10.42
C PRO A 43 5.53 -3.08 9.64
N GLY A 44 6.01 -1.86 9.38
CA GLY A 44 7.27 -1.63 8.66
C GLY A 44 7.16 -1.13 7.23
N TYR A 45 5.96 -1.09 6.64
CA TYR A 45 5.75 -0.58 5.28
C TYR A 45 5.43 0.91 5.26
N ASP A 46 4.81 1.41 6.32
CA ASP A 46 4.45 2.81 6.54
C ASP A 46 5.53 3.59 7.31
N GLU A 47 6.68 2.99 7.57
CA GLU A 47 7.76 3.63 8.32
C GLU A 47 8.43 4.76 7.53
N GLU A 48 8.65 5.89 8.19
CA GLU A 48 9.63 6.90 7.78
C GLU A 48 11.02 6.40 8.20
N LEU A 49 11.99 6.46 7.28
CA LEU A 49 13.34 5.95 7.53
C LEU A 49 14.30 7.09 7.80
N TYR A 50 15.08 6.94 8.86
CA TYR A 50 16.00 7.94 9.34
C TYR A 50 17.43 7.42 9.41
N CYS A 51 18.38 8.24 8.98
CA CYS A 51 19.81 8.00 9.09
C CYS A 51 20.45 8.94 10.10
N SER A 52 21.53 8.47 10.73
CA SER A 52 22.34 9.28 11.65
C SER A 52 23.10 10.38 10.91
N VAL A 53 23.55 11.40 11.64
CA VAL A 53 24.39 12.49 11.13
C VAL A 53 25.58 11.95 10.31
N GLY A 54 25.83 12.57 9.16
CA GLY A 54 26.93 12.21 8.26
C GLY A 54 26.62 11.05 7.32
N ARG A 55 25.39 10.54 7.34
CA ARG A 55 24.92 9.50 6.42
C ARG A 55 23.64 9.92 5.73
N CYS A 56 23.49 9.56 4.46
CA CYS A 56 22.28 9.78 3.69
C CYS A 56 21.56 8.44 3.44
N LEU A 57 20.25 8.51 3.25
CA LEU A 57 19.43 7.35 2.92
C LEU A 57 19.58 7.04 1.43
N ARG A 58 19.91 5.80 1.08
CA ARG A 58 19.88 5.33 -0.30
C ARG A 58 19.24 3.96 -0.47
N SER A 59 18.88 3.65 -1.69
CA SER A 59 18.42 2.32 -2.09
C SER A 59 19.57 1.31 -2.05
N ARG A 60 19.29 0.14 -1.50
CA ARG A 60 20.29 -0.93 -1.32
C ARG A 60 20.49 -1.68 -2.63
N ALA A 61 21.71 -1.67 -3.16
CA ALA A 61 22.04 -2.30 -4.44
C ALA A 61 21.85 -3.84 -4.48
N SER A 62 21.87 -4.51 -3.33
CA SER A 62 21.76 -5.97 -3.22
C SER A 62 20.33 -6.51 -3.15
N VAL A 63 19.31 -5.66 -3.29
CA VAL A 63 17.91 -6.09 -3.30
C VAL A 63 17.62 -6.88 -4.58
N HIS A 64 17.11 -8.10 -4.43
CA HIS A 64 16.71 -8.92 -5.57
C HIS A 64 15.36 -8.46 -6.13
N PRO A 65 15.17 -8.44 -7.46
CA PRO A 65 13.87 -8.18 -8.07
C PRO A 65 12.79 -9.13 -7.57
N GLY A 66 11.65 -8.58 -7.14
CA GLY A 66 10.53 -9.35 -6.58
C GLY A 66 10.62 -9.64 -5.08
N MET A 67 11.64 -9.11 -4.39
CA MET A 67 11.68 -9.13 -2.92
C MET A 67 10.59 -8.19 -2.36
N VAL A 68 9.84 -8.67 -1.37
CA VAL A 68 8.80 -7.91 -0.67
C VAL A 68 9.14 -7.92 0.82
N GLY A 69 9.09 -6.77 1.48
CA GLY A 69 9.41 -6.67 2.91
C GLY A 69 9.20 -5.27 3.48
N ALA A 70 9.59 -5.08 4.73
CA ALA A 70 9.58 -3.76 5.37
C ALA A 70 10.51 -2.78 4.64
N ARG A 71 10.18 -1.49 4.65
CA ARG A 71 10.86 -0.44 3.89
C ARG A 71 12.37 -0.36 4.19
N LYS A 72 12.75 -0.60 5.45
CA LYS A 72 14.15 -0.67 5.91
C LYS A 72 15.00 -1.78 5.27
N THR A 73 14.38 -2.77 4.64
CA THR A 73 15.08 -3.86 3.92
C THR A 73 15.63 -3.37 2.58
N PHE A 74 14.99 -2.35 2.01
CA PHE A 74 15.29 -1.82 0.68
C PHE A 74 16.21 -0.62 0.71
N HIS A 75 16.47 -0.05 1.89
CA HIS A 75 17.26 1.15 2.05
C HIS A 75 18.39 0.92 3.06
N GLU A 76 19.47 1.66 2.88
CA GLU A 76 20.61 1.67 3.77
C GLU A 76 21.08 3.11 3.99
N CYS A 77 21.78 3.35 5.10
CA CYS A 77 22.41 4.64 5.37
C CYS A 77 23.85 4.62 4.88
N ALA A 78 24.11 5.32 3.79
CA ALA A 78 25.44 5.45 3.19
C ALA A 78 26.16 6.70 3.70
N PRO A 79 27.50 6.68 3.82
CA PRO A 79 28.25 7.89 4.12
C PRO A 79 28.01 8.95 3.05
N VAL A 80 27.85 10.21 3.46
CA VAL A 80 27.84 11.34 2.51
C VAL A 80 29.25 11.48 1.93
N ASP A 81 29.37 11.72 0.62
CA ASP A 81 30.65 11.77 -0.11
C ASP A 81 31.73 12.57 0.64
N GLY A 82 32.89 11.94 0.85
CA GLY A 82 34.01 12.53 1.61
C GLY A 82 33.98 12.27 3.12
N GLY A 83 33.00 11.54 3.63
CA GLY A 83 33.01 11.02 5.00
C GLY A 83 34.07 9.94 5.23
N PRO A 84 34.63 9.80 6.44
CA PRO A 84 35.59 8.75 6.75
C PRO A 84 34.94 7.37 6.64
N GLU A 85 35.50 6.48 5.79
CA GLU A 85 35.12 5.06 5.63
C GLU A 85 35.22 4.25 6.94
N SER A 86 35.79 4.80 8.01
CA SER A 86 36.10 4.10 9.26
C SER A 86 34.95 4.06 10.27
N PHE A 87 33.72 4.43 9.91
CA PHE A 87 32.57 4.27 10.80
C PHE A 87 31.96 2.89 10.69
N GLU A 88 31.57 2.34 11.85
CA GLU A 88 31.08 0.98 12.09
C GLU A 88 30.20 0.38 10.97
N PRO A 89 30.29 -0.95 10.78
CA PRO A 89 29.65 -1.66 9.68
C PRO A 89 28.13 -1.46 9.72
N GLU A 90 27.58 -1.07 8.57
CA GLU A 90 26.15 -1.06 8.26
C GLU A 90 25.25 -0.47 9.36
N SER A 91 25.18 0.87 9.46
CA SER A 91 24.09 1.48 10.20
C SER A 91 22.79 1.28 9.41
N HIS A 92 21.95 0.35 9.84
CA HIS A 92 20.60 0.21 9.32
C HIS A 92 19.79 1.48 9.60
N PRO A 93 18.93 1.93 8.66
CA PRO A 93 18.04 3.05 8.92
C PRO A 93 17.10 2.72 10.07
N VAL A 94 16.85 3.71 10.93
CA VAL A 94 15.86 3.58 12.00
C VAL A 94 14.48 3.91 11.41
N GLY A 95 13.56 2.96 11.52
CA GLY A 95 12.18 3.14 11.10
C GLY A 95 11.35 3.79 12.20
N TRP A 96 10.62 4.86 11.87
CA TRP A 96 9.58 5.43 12.71
C TRP A 96 8.22 5.21 12.05
N GLY A 97 7.30 4.57 12.78
CA GLY A 97 5.91 4.40 12.37
C GLY A 97 4.97 5.22 13.26
N SER A 98 3.83 5.63 12.71
CA SER A 98 2.81 6.45 13.40
C SER A 98 2.38 5.88 14.77
N LYS A 99 2.42 4.55 14.94
CA LYS A 99 2.10 3.85 16.19
C LYS A 99 3.07 4.13 17.35
N LEU A 100 4.30 4.55 17.06
CA LEU A 100 5.29 4.93 18.09
C LEU A 100 5.02 6.33 18.66
N GLY A 101 4.15 7.12 18.02
CA GLY A 101 3.82 8.48 18.40
C GLY A 101 4.86 9.51 17.96
N GLU A 102 4.42 10.77 17.90
CA GLU A 102 5.24 11.91 17.48
C GLU A 102 6.42 12.22 18.42
N GLU A 103 6.33 11.81 19.68
CA GLU A 103 7.40 12.01 20.66
C GLU A 103 8.66 11.22 20.27
N ALA A 104 8.51 9.95 19.90
CA ALA A 104 9.60 9.12 19.39
C ALA A 104 10.20 9.70 18.09
N ARG A 105 9.37 10.29 17.22
CA ARG A 105 9.84 10.98 16.02
C ARG A 105 10.71 12.18 16.37
N THR A 106 10.23 12.98 17.32
CA THR A 106 10.89 14.19 17.79
C THR A 106 12.22 13.86 18.47
N GLU A 107 12.29 12.76 19.22
CA GLU A 107 13.52 12.27 19.84
C GLU A 107 14.57 11.89 18.79
N LEU A 108 14.18 11.21 17.71
CA LEU A 108 15.09 10.88 16.60
C LEU A 108 15.64 12.17 15.95
N LEU A 109 14.76 13.10 15.62
CA LEU A 109 15.14 14.38 15.02
C LEU A 109 16.08 15.18 15.95
N THR A 110 15.79 15.20 17.25
CA THR A 110 16.62 15.88 18.26
C THR A 110 17.98 15.21 18.43
N SER A 111 18.05 13.89 18.24
CA SER A 111 19.30 13.11 18.25
C SER A 111 20.13 13.27 16.96
N GLY A 112 19.71 14.15 16.03
CA GLY A 112 20.41 14.45 14.79
C GLY A 112 20.12 13.45 13.67
N TYR A 113 19.12 12.59 13.82
CA TYR A 113 18.69 11.73 12.72
C TYR A 113 17.90 12.54 11.68
N HIS A 114 18.04 12.17 10.40
CA HIS A 114 17.40 12.86 9.28
C HIS A 114 17.00 11.91 8.16
N GLN A 115 16.11 12.36 7.26
CA GLN A 115 15.61 11.59 6.11
C GLN A 115 16.25 11.98 4.77
N SER A 116 17.38 12.71 4.79
CA SER A 116 17.99 13.20 3.54
C SER A 116 18.47 12.03 2.69
N ARG A 117 18.19 12.11 1.38
CA ARG A 117 18.64 11.10 0.41
C ARG A 117 20.04 11.37 -0.10
N CYS A 118 20.70 10.33 -0.59
CA CYS A 118 21.99 10.47 -1.27
C CYS A 118 21.78 11.03 -2.69
N ALA A 119 22.77 11.79 -3.19
CA ALA A 119 22.65 12.50 -4.47
C ALA A 119 22.58 11.56 -5.70
N ASP A 120 23.15 10.36 -5.59
CA ASP A 120 23.08 9.30 -6.61
C ASP A 120 21.65 8.77 -6.79
N ASP A 121 20.89 8.65 -5.70
CA ASP A 121 19.48 8.21 -5.74
C ASP A 121 18.56 9.23 -6.42
N GLU A 122 18.81 10.54 -6.23
CA GLU A 122 18.01 11.59 -6.89
C GLU A 122 18.17 11.55 -8.41
N ILE A 123 19.36 11.23 -8.91
CA ILE A 123 19.64 11.10 -10.34
C ILE A 123 18.95 9.86 -10.91
N ILE A 124 18.96 8.74 -10.17
CA ILE A 124 18.29 7.51 -10.59
C ILE A 124 16.77 7.73 -10.64
N GLU A 125 16.17 8.31 -9.60
CA GLU A 125 14.72 8.59 -9.59
C GLU A 125 14.32 9.60 -10.67
N ALA A 126 15.09 10.67 -10.89
CA ALA A 126 14.83 11.62 -11.95
C ALA A 126 14.91 10.97 -13.35
N SER A 127 15.90 10.09 -13.58
CA SER A 127 16.04 9.36 -14.85
C SER A 127 14.97 8.29 -15.04
N ALA A 128 14.49 7.68 -13.95
CA ALA A 128 13.38 6.73 -13.99
C ALA A 128 12.05 7.45 -14.27
N ALA A 129 11.82 8.61 -13.64
CA ALA A 129 10.63 9.42 -13.86
C ALA A 129 10.55 9.93 -15.31
N SER A 130 11.65 10.45 -15.87
CA SER A 130 11.66 10.90 -17.27
C SER A 130 11.42 9.75 -18.26
N ARG A 131 11.89 8.54 -17.94
CA ARG A 131 11.66 7.35 -18.78
C ARG A 131 10.20 6.87 -18.70
N LEU A 132 9.52 7.09 -17.58
CA LEU A 132 8.09 6.80 -17.45
C LEU A 132 7.23 7.81 -18.21
N GLU A 133 7.62 9.09 -18.27
CA GLU A 133 6.94 10.10 -19.09
C GLU A 133 7.05 9.76 -20.59
N GLU A 134 8.21 9.29 -21.06
CA GLU A 134 8.37 8.80 -22.45
C GLU A 134 7.58 7.51 -22.73
N GLU A 135 7.43 6.61 -21.75
CA GLU A 135 6.58 5.41 -21.88
C GLU A 135 5.08 5.76 -21.85
N GLU A 136 4.65 6.79 -21.12
CA GLU A 136 3.26 7.24 -21.05
C GLU A 136 2.78 7.85 -22.38
N GLU A 137 3.62 8.64 -23.06
CA GLU A 137 3.33 9.19 -24.39
C GLU A 137 3.21 8.09 -25.47
N LEU A 138 3.91 6.97 -25.29
CA LEU A 138 3.83 5.81 -26.18
C LEU A 138 2.59 4.92 -25.91
N LEU A 139 2.04 4.97 -24.68
CA LEU A 139 0.88 4.16 -24.28
C LEU A 139 -0.46 4.76 -24.71
N GLU A 140 -0.56 6.06 -24.98
CA GLU A 140 -1.78 6.66 -25.55
C GLU A 140 -2.09 6.20 -26.98
N HIS A 141 -1.14 5.56 -27.67
CA HIS A 141 -1.35 5.00 -29.02
C HIS A 141 -1.71 3.50 -29.05
N GLU A 142 -1.74 2.79 -27.91
CA GLU A 142 -2.07 1.35 -27.83
C GLU A 142 -3.43 1.02 -27.19
N GLU A 143 -4.31 2.02 -26.99
CA GLU A 143 -5.67 1.78 -26.48
C GLU A 143 -6.61 1.22 -27.57
N TYR A 144 -6.38 -0.02 -28.02
CA TYR A 144 -7.46 -0.75 -28.70
C TYR A 144 -7.48 -2.28 -28.57
N GLU A 145 -6.43 -2.97 -28.11
CA GLU A 145 -6.55 -4.42 -27.88
C GLU A 145 -6.11 -4.86 -26.48
N GLY A 146 -7.08 -4.84 -25.56
CA GLY A 146 -7.22 -5.79 -24.46
C GLY A 146 -5.93 -6.27 -23.77
N ARG A 147 -5.24 -5.38 -23.05
CA ARG A 147 -4.07 -5.73 -22.24
C ARG A 147 -4.48 -6.54 -21.01
N SER A 148 -4.44 -7.87 -21.16
CA SER A 148 -4.48 -8.81 -20.05
C SER A 148 -3.29 -8.53 -19.12
N ASN A 149 -3.60 -8.33 -17.84
CA ASN A 149 -2.77 -7.89 -16.71
C ASN A 149 -1.53 -8.78 -16.38
N THR A 150 -0.84 -9.29 -17.40
CA THR A 150 0.17 -10.36 -17.29
C THR A 150 1.60 -9.87 -17.50
N GLU A 151 1.81 -8.58 -17.79
CA GLU A 151 3.14 -8.01 -18.02
C GLU A 151 3.87 -7.63 -16.73
N ALA A 152 3.15 -7.39 -15.63
CA ALA A 152 3.74 -7.03 -14.33
C ALA A 152 4.62 -8.13 -13.69
N CYS A 153 4.67 -9.33 -14.26
CA CYS A 153 5.42 -10.46 -13.69
C CYS A 153 6.48 -11.05 -14.64
N VAL A 154 6.85 -10.38 -15.73
CA VAL A 154 7.82 -10.95 -16.67
C VAL A 154 9.25 -10.70 -16.18
N ARG A 155 10.04 -11.77 -15.98
CA ARG A 155 11.47 -11.66 -15.60
C ARG A 155 12.30 -11.09 -16.76
N PRO A 156 13.49 -10.50 -16.48
CA PRO A 156 14.46 -10.19 -17.53
C PRO A 156 14.75 -11.46 -18.34
N GLY A 157 14.39 -11.46 -19.63
CA GLY A 157 14.41 -12.65 -20.50
C GLY A 157 13.04 -13.22 -20.90
N GLY A 158 11.93 -12.55 -20.56
CA GLY A 158 10.61 -12.86 -21.13
C GLY A 158 9.86 -14.03 -20.47
N SER A 159 10.43 -14.66 -19.43
CA SER A 159 9.78 -15.76 -18.73
C SER A 159 8.84 -15.25 -17.64
N LYS A 160 7.59 -15.74 -17.65
CA LYS A 160 6.64 -15.56 -16.54
C LYS A 160 6.96 -16.60 -15.45
N PRO A 161 7.04 -16.23 -14.16
CA PRO A 161 7.15 -17.21 -13.09
C PRO A 161 5.89 -18.09 -13.11
N ALA A 162 6.07 -19.39 -13.31
CA ALA A 162 4.97 -20.37 -13.37
C ALA A 162 4.57 -20.91 -11.99
N VAL A 163 5.10 -20.31 -10.92
CA VAL A 163 4.88 -20.75 -9.54
C VAL A 163 4.11 -19.67 -8.80
N HIS A 164 2.97 -20.07 -8.24
CA HIS A 164 2.19 -19.25 -7.33
C HIS A 164 2.30 -19.81 -5.91
N ALA A 165 2.43 -18.92 -4.93
CA ALA A 165 2.39 -19.28 -3.52
C ALA A 165 1.14 -18.66 -2.89
N ALA A 166 0.36 -19.48 -2.16
CA ALA A 166 -0.68 -18.97 -1.28
C ALA A 166 -0.03 -18.51 0.03
N PHE A 167 -0.15 -17.23 0.36
CA PHE A 167 0.40 -16.65 1.59
C PHE A 167 -0.72 -16.03 2.43
N TYR A 168 -0.65 -16.23 3.75
CA TYR A 168 -1.67 -15.76 4.68
C TYR A 168 -1.04 -14.88 5.76
N LEU A 169 -1.52 -13.64 5.88
CA LEU A 169 -1.02 -12.62 6.81
C LEU A 169 -1.86 -12.50 8.10
N TRP A 170 -2.70 -13.51 8.40
CA TRP A 170 -3.70 -13.45 9.47
C TRP A 170 -3.26 -14.09 10.80
N TYR A 171 -1.98 -14.39 10.98
CA TYR A 171 -1.43 -14.94 12.23
C TYR A 171 -0.92 -13.83 13.13
N GLY A 172 -1.15 -13.93 14.44
CA GLY A 172 -0.69 -12.95 15.41
C GLY A 172 -0.35 -13.55 16.77
N ASN A 173 0.52 -12.89 17.54
CA ASN A 173 1.05 -13.36 18.82
C ASN A 173 0.82 -12.32 19.95
N PRO A 174 0.85 -12.71 21.24
CA PRO A 174 0.53 -11.81 22.33
C PRO A 174 1.51 -10.65 22.53
N GLU A 175 2.80 -10.82 22.19
CA GLU A 175 3.82 -9.80 22.37
C GLU A 175 3.60 -8.61 21.43
N VAL A 176 3.09 -8.87 20.22
CA VAL A 176 2.87 -7.85 19.19
C VAL A 176 1.40 -7.44 19.07
N ASP A 177 0.48 -8.41 19.13
CA ASP A 177 -0.95 -8.23 18.82
C ASP A 177 -1.85 -8.21 20.07
N GLY A 178 -1.29 -8.36 21.26
CA GLY A 178 -2.00 -8.40 22.54
C GLY A 178 -2.85 -9.67 22.77
N ARG A 179 -2.91 -10.56 21.78
CA ARG A 179 -3.55 -11.88 21.86
C ARG A 179 -3.06 -12.81 20.75
N TRP A 180 -3.31 -14.11 20.93
CA TRP A 180 -3.21 -15.05 19.82
C TRP A 180 -4.30 -14.75 18.78
N ILE A 181 -3.90 -14.68 17.51
CA ILE A 181 -4.81 -14.54 16.36
C ILE A 181 -4.55 -15.75 15.45
N HIS A 182 -5.64 -16.41 15.06
CA HIS A 182 -5.68 -17.60 14.19
C HIS A 182 -5.10 -18.88 14.80
N TRP A 183 -4.08 -18.81 15.66
CA TRP A 183 -3.58 -19.96 16.44
C TRP A 183 -4.64 -20.55 17.37
N ASN A 184 -5.52 -19.71 17.90
CA ASN A 184 -6.59 -20.03 18.84
C ASN A 184 -7.96 -20.01 18.16
N HIS A 185 -8.03 -20.39 16.88
CA HIS A 185 -9.29 -20.42 16.14
C HIS A 185 -10.32 -21.35 16.79
N LYS A 186 -11.58 -20.94 16.77
CA LYS A 186 -12.68 -21.75 17.31
C LYS A 186 -12.80 -23.06 16.53
N VAL A 187 -12.97 -24.17 17.24
CA VAL A 187 -13.29 -25.46 16.63
C VAL A 187 -14.65 -25.34 15.96
N LEU A 188 -14.69 -25.60 14.65
CA LEU A 188 -15.94 -25.60 13.90
C LEU A 188 -16.73 -26.87 14.27
N PRO A 189 -18.05 -26.76 14.50
CA PRO A 189 -18.86 -27.94 14.75
C PRO A 189 -18.84 -28.85 13.53
N HIS A 190 -19.10 -30.14 13.75
CA HIS A 190 -19.40 -31.04 12.64
C HIS A 190 -20.61 -30.50 11.86
N TRP A 191 -20.62 -30.71 10.55
CA TRP A 191 -21.65 -30.16 9.67
C TRP A 191 -23.01 -30.82 9.88
N GLU A 192 -23.05 -32.04 10.41
CA GLU A 192 -24.26 -32.69 10.91
C GLU A 192 -24.47 -32.36 12.39
N PRO A 193 -25.66 -31.86 12.78
CA PRO A 193 -26.05 -31.77 14.18
C PRO A 193 -26.33 -33.17 14.74
N ASN A 194 -25.75 -33.48 15.91
CA ASN A 194 -26.08 -34.68 16.69
C ASN A 194 -27.53 -34.65 17.21
#